data_AF-A0A8S4E9R7-F1
#
_entry.id   AF-A0A8S4E9R7-F1
#
_cell.length_a   1.000
_cell.length_b   1.000
_cell.length_c   1.000
_cell.angle_alpha   90.00
_cell.angle_beta   90.00
_cell.angle_gamma   90.00
#
_symmetry.space_group_name_H-M   'P 1'
#
loop_
_entity.id
_entity.type
_entity.pdbx_description
1 polymer ?
#
loop_
_entity_poly.entity_id
_entity_poly.type
_entity_poly.pdbx_seq_one_letter_code
_entity_poly.pdbx_strand_id
1 'polypeptide(L)'
;MQYKVGISKDVLYGAAGTSADWAHGRGRVPYCYTIELRSYEHKFDLPEDQIEECAHEVFMCLHAFMSYFDTIGWQTKYMEEEAEEDES
;
A
#
# COMPACT_ATOMS: atom_id res chain seq x y z
N MET A 1 -10.76 14.56 -7.19
CA MET A 1 -10.93 13.64 -6.05
C MET A 1 -9.69 13.74 -5.16
N GLN A 2 -9.80 13.53 -3.85
CA GLN A 2 -8.64 13.47 -2.94
C GLN A 2 -8.67 12.15 -2.17
N TYR A 3 -7.59 11.38 -2.25
CA TYR A 3 -7.43 10.15 -1.45
C TYR A 3 -7.19 10.49 0.03
N LYS A 4 -7.81 9.72 0.92
CA LYS A 4 -7.51 9.76 2.37
C LYS A 4 -6.40 8.76 2.68
N VAL A 5 -5.43 9.18 3.48
CA VAL A 5 -4.26 8.36 3.82
C VAL A 5 -4.14 8.21 5.34
N GLY A 6 -3.71 7.04 5.79
CA GLY A 6 -3.58 6.69 7.20
C GLY A 6 -3.56 5.19 7.40
N ILE A 7 -3.55 4.75 8.66
CA ILE A 7 -3.65 3.32 8.96
C ILE A 7 -5.04 2.81 8.58
N SER A 8 -5.10 1.59 8.02
CA SER A 8 -6.33 1.01 7.45
C SER A 8 -7.50 1.04 8.43
N LYS A 9 -7.26 0.71 9.70
CA LYS A 9 -8.27 0.71 10.76
C LYS A 9 -8.93 2.09 10.97
N ASP A 10 -8.15 3.16 10.88
CA ASP A 10 -8.62 4.52 11.17
C ASP A 10 -9.28 5.17 9.96
N VAL A 11 -8.83 4.83 8.76
CA VAL A 11 -9.37 5.37 7.50
C VAL A 11 -10.61 4.60 7.03
N LEU A 12 -10.61 3.28 7.23
CA LEU A 12 -11.69 2.37 6.84
C LEU A 12 -12.43 1.89 8.09
N TYR A 13 -12.09 0.70 8.58
CA TYR A 13 -12.65 0.06 9.76
C TYR A 13 -11.69 -1.02 10.25
N GLY A 14 -11.87 -1.46 11.50
CA GLY A 14 -11.08 -2.56 12.06
C GLY A 14 -11.40 -3.89 11.35
N ALA A 15 -10.41 -4.42 10.64
CA ALA A 15 -10.44 -5.74 10.03
C ALA A 15 -9.16 -6.49 10.41
N ALA A 16 -9.25 -7.81 10.57
CA ALA A 16 -8.11 -8.68 10.88
C ALA A 16 -8.03 -9.82 9.86
N GLY A 17 -6.81 -10.30 9.60
CA GLY A 17 -6.57 -11.39 8.64
C GLY A 17 -6.60 -10.91 7.19
N THR A 18 -6.35 -9.62 6.96
CA THR A 18 -6.21 -9.08 5.61
C THR A 18 -4.92 -9.56 4.95
N SER A 19 -4.83 -9.46 3.63
CA SER A 19 -3.58 -9.75 2.90
C SER A 19 -2.42 -8.88 3.39
N ALA A 20 -2.69 -7.61 3.74
CA ALA A 20 -1.71 -6.70 4.31
C ALA A 20 -1.21 -7.16 5.68
N ASP A 21 -2.10 -7.63 6.56
CA ASP A 21 -1.72 -8.16 7.88
C ASP A 21 -0.78 -9.36 7.75
N TRP A 22 -1.09 -10.29 6.83
CA TRP A 22 -0.25 -11.45 6.59
C TRP A 22 1.08 -11.08 5.92
N ALA A 23 1.05 -10.24 4.89
CA ALA A 23 2.26 -9.84 4.15
C ALA A 23 3.25 -9.12 5.07
N HIS A 24 2.77 -8.21 5.91
CA HIS A 24 3.61 -7.52 6.89
C HIS A 24 4.04 -8.45 8.03
N GLY A 25 3.08 -9.16 8.66
CA GLY A 25 3.36 -9.95 9.86
C GLY A 25 4.13 -11.24 9.61
N ARG A 26 3.74 -12.03 8.61
CA ARG A 26 4.38 -13.32 8.29
C ARG A 26 5.31 -13.24 7.09
N GLY A 27 4.89 -12.53 6.04
CA GLY A 27 5.66 -12.34 4.81
C GLY A 27 6.86 -11.41 4.98
N ARG A 28 6.96 -10.70 6.11
CA ARG A 28 8.04 -9.75 6.43
C ARG A 28 8.24 -8.70 5.35
N VAL A 29 7.16 -8.31 4.66
CA VAL A 29 7.20 -7.24 3.67
C VAL A 29 7.03 -5.91 4.40
N PRO A 30 8.08 -5.06 4.48
CA PRO A 30 8.05 -3.86 5.32
C PRO A 30 7.10 -2.78 4.81
N TYR A 31 6.80 -2.80 3.51
CA TYR A 31 5.96 -1.81 2.84
C TYR A 31 4.72 -2.48 2.27
N CYS A 32 3.65 -2.54 3.07
CA CYS A 32 2.36 -3.11 2.70
C CYS A 32 1.28 -2.02 2.71
N TYR A 33 0.54 -1.88 1.61
CA TYR A 33 -0.50 -0.86 1.46
C TYR A 33 -1.78 -1.45 0.86
N THR A 34 -2.92 -0.93 1.30
CA THR A 34 -4.22 -1.17 0.68
C THR A 34 -4.66 0.12 -0.02
N ILE A 35 -4.99 0.03 -1.31
CA ILE A 35 -5.51 1.15 -2.09
C ILE A 35 -6.96 0.82 -2.47
N GLU A 36 -7.89 1.59 -1.92
CA GLU A 36 -9.31 1.54 -2.31
C GLU A 36 -9.54 2.55 -3.43
N LEU A 37 -9.99 2.09 -4.60
CA LEU A 37 -10.09 2.87 -5.83
C LEU A 37 -11.28 3.85 -5.82
N ARG A 38 -11.53 4.50 -6.97
CA ARG A 38 -12.59 5.48 -7.13
C ARG A 38 -13.98 4.96 -6.75
N SER A 39 -14.78 5.97 -6.43
CA SER A 39 -16.24 6.02 -6.41
C SER A 39 -16.91 5.53 -5.14
N TYR A 40 -17.01 6.45 -4.19
CA TYR A 40 -17.99 6.33 -3.11
C TYR A 40 -19.44 6.37 -3.63
N GLU A 41 -19.69 7.08 -4.73
CA GLU A 41 -21.02 7.29 -5.32
C GLU A 41 -21.52 6.05 -6.08
N HIS A 42 -20.71 5.53 -7.00
CA HIS A 42 -21.04 4.39 -7.85
C HIS A 42 -20.64 3.03 -7.25
N LYS A 43 -19.94 3.03 -6.10
CA LYS A 43 -19.49 1.83 -5.39
C LYS A 43 -18.69 0.90 -6.31
N PHE A 44 -19.29 -0.21 -6.71
CA PHE A 44 -18.66 -1.23 -7.56
C PHE A 44 -18.99 -1.06 -9.05
N ASP A 45 -19.89 -0.16 -9.42
CA ASP A 45 -20.37 0.04 -10.80
C ASP A 45 -19.81 1.35 -11.38
N LEU A 46 -18.48 1.44 -11.45
CA LEU A 46 -17.79 2.63 -11.94
C LEU A 46 -18.15 2.88 -13.42
N PRO A 47 -18.60 4.09 -13.79
CA PRO A 47 -18.86 4.44 -15.18
C PRO A 47 -17.65 4.21 -16.09
N GLU A 48 -17.91 3.73 -17.31
CA GLU A 48 -16.86 3.37 -18.28
C GLU A 48 -15.92 4.54 -18.59
N ASP A 49 -16.46 5.76 -18.66
CA ASP A 49 -15.72 6.99 -18.92
C ASP A 49 -14.76 7.41 -17.79
N GLN A 50 -14.88 6.80 -16.60
CA GLN A 50 -13.98 7.05 -15.46
C GLN A 50 -12.89 5.97 -15.31
N ILE A 51 -12.95 4.87 -16.06
CA ILE A 51 -12.02 3.74 -15.91
C ILE A 51 -10.58 4.17 -16.24
N GLU A 52 -10.38 4.86 -17.36
CA GLU A 52 -9.04 5.27 -17.80
C GLU A 52 -8.41 6.26 -16.80
N GLU A 53 -9.20 7.22 -16.30
CA GLU A 53 -8.73 8.18 -15.30
C GLU A 53 -8.39 7.49 -13.97
N CYS A 54 -9.20 6.51 -13.54
CA CYS A 54 -8.93 5.68 -12.36
C CYS A 54 -7.65 4.84 -12.53
N ALA A 55 -7.36 4.34 -13.73
CA ALA A 55 -6.15 3.60 -13.99
C ALA A 55 -4.91 4.50 -13.94
N HIS A 56 -5.00 5.68 -14.57
CA HIS A 56 -3.89 6.64 -14.61
C HIS A 56 -3.50 7.16 -13.22
N GLU A 57 -4.45 7.45 -12.34
CA GLU A 57 -4.13 7.90 -10.98
C GLU A 57 -3.43 6.82 -10.14
N VAL A 58 -3.86 5.56 -10.25
CA VAL A 58 -3.25 4.44 -9.51
C VAL A 58 -1.85 4.18 -10.06
N PHE A 59 -1.68 4.24 -11.38
CA PHE A 59 -0.39 4.10 -12.01
C PHE A 59 0.60 5.20 -11.56
N MET A 60 0.15 6.45 -11.47
CA MET A 60 0.95 7.55 -10.95
C MET A 60 1.31 7.37 -9.46
N CYS A 61 0.39 6.83 -8.65
CA CYS A 61 0.67 6.47 -7.26
C CYS A 61 1.80 5.42 -7.17
N LEU A 62 1.71 4.35 -7.97
CA LEU A 62 2.72 3.30 -8.01
C LEU A 62 4.07 3.83 -8.53
N HIS A 63 4.06 4.66 -9.57
CA HIS A 63 5.27 5.30 -10.09
C HIS A 63 5.96 6.17 -9.03
N ALA A 64 5.21 6.99 -8.29
CA ALA A 64 5.74 7.81 -7.22
C ALA A 64 6.31 6.97 -6.07
N PHE A 65 5.63 5.88 -5.71
CA PHE A 65 6.09 4.92 -4.71
C PHE A 65 7.42 4.28 -5.12
N MET A 66 7.51 3.75 -6.33
CA MET A 66 8.75 3.16 -6.86
C MET A 66 9.88 4.18 -6.95
N SER A 67 9.59 5.40 -7.41
CA SER A 67 10.57 6.49 -7.45
C SER A 67 11.11 6.79 -6.05
N TYR A 68 10.27 6.75 -5.02
CA TYR A 68 10.70 6.93 -3.64
C TYR A 68 11.66 5.82 -3.18
N PHE A 69 11.42 4.55 -3.53
CA PHE A 69 12.38 3.47 -3.26
C PHE A 69 13.74 3.69 -3.89
N ASP A 70 13.74 4.14 -5.14
CA ASP A 70 14.97 4.44 -5.84
C ASP A 70 15.76 5.57 -5.15
N THR A 71 15.07 6.50 -4.46
CA THR A 71 15.73 7.56 -3.68
C THR A 71 16.31 7.10 -2.35
N ILE A 72 15.63 6.21 -1.63
CA ILE A 72 16.09 5.74 -0.32
C ILE A 72 17.12 4.61 -0.44
N GLY A 73 17.26 4.04 -1.63
CA GLY A 73 18.01 2.81 -1.86
C GLY A 73 17.26 1.62 -1.28
N TRP A 74 17.19 0.52 -2.03
CA TRP A 74 16.49 -0.70 -1.62
C TRP A 74 17.09 -1.40 -0.38
N GLN A 75 18.19 -0.86 0.17
CA GLN A 75 18.87 -1.34 1.36
C GLN A 75 18.45 -0.53 2.59
N THR A 76 17.20 -0.66 3.00
CA THR A 76 16.79 -0.20 4.32
C THR A 76 17.13 -1.29 5.33
N LYS A 77 18.23 -1.09 6.08
CA LYS A 77 18.52 -1.35 7.51
C LYS A 77 17.90 -2.57 8.25
N TYR A 78 16.71 -3.04 7.89
CA TYR A 78 16.01 -4.21 8.44
C TYR A 78 16.68 -5.56 8.14
N MET A 79 17.53 -5.66 7.11
CA MET A 79 18.33 -6.87 6.85
C MET A 79 19.55 -6.97 7.77
N GLU A 80 19.97 -5.86 8.41
CA GLU A 80 21.13 -5.82 9.31
C GLU A 80 20.73 -6.09 10.77
N GLU A 81 19.55 -5.61 11.22
CA GLU A 81 19.09 -5.82 12.61
C GLU A 81 18.64 -7.26 12.88
N GLU A 82 18.12 -8.02 11.89
CA GLU A 82 17.78 -9.45 12.11
C GLU A 82 18.99 -10.39 12.12
N ALA A 83 20.11 -10.01 11.49
CA ALA A 83 21.35 -10.79 11.58
C ALA A 83 21.92 -10.77 13.01
N GLU A 84 21.66 -9.71 13.78
CA GLU A 84 22.10 -9.59 15.16
C GLU A 84 21.18 -10.32 16.16
N GLU A 85 19.87 -10.46 15.88
CA GLU A 85 18.94 -11.20 16.75
C GLU A 85 18.98 -12.72 16.55
N ASP A 86 19.26 -13.22 15.34
CA ASP A 86 19.41 -14.68 15.06
C ASP A 86 20.80 -15.22 15.48
N GLU A 87 21.77 -14.34 15.78
CA GLU A 87 23.09 -14.69 16.34
C GLU A 87 23.15 -14.63 17.88
N SER A 88 22.04 -14.29 18.56
CA SER A 88 21.94 -14.15 20.04
C SER A 88 21.07 -15.21 20.71
#